data_AF-A0A1X0IF49-F1
#
_entry.id   AF-A0A1X0IF49-F1
#
_cell.length_a   1.000
_cell.length_b   1.000
_cell.length_c   1.000
_cell.angle_alpha   90.00
_cell.angle_beta   90.00
_cell.angle_gamma   90.00
#
_symmetry.space_group_name_H-M   'P 1'
#
loop_
_entity.id
_entity.type
_entity.pdbx_description
1 polymer ?
#
loop_
_entity_poly.entity_id
_entity_poly.type
_entity_poly.pdbx_seq_one_letter_code
_entity_poly.pdbx_strand_id
1 'polypeptide(L)'
;MSTFIGQLIGFAAIVFLVVRYVVPPVRRLMAARQDAVRQQLKDAAAAADRLSESTTAHSQAVESAKTEAERLVDEAQTDAGRIAEQFRAQSQSEAERITAQGGRQVDLLRTQLSRQLRLELGHEAVRQAGELVRNFVADPAQQSATVDRFLDDLEAMAPAPAEVQYPLLAKMRSASRAAVAGLLERFSDIAKDLDNKALSNLSAELVSVAEMLDREIVVTRYLTVPADDAAPRIQLIERLVSGKVADVTLEVLRLAVSERWSANSDLAAAIEHISRQALLEVAERENKIDDVEDQLFRFSRILQAQPRLAILLGDYGVPVEGRISLLRKVLDSANDRVDPIAVALLTQTVQLLRGESAEEAVQFLAEVAVARRGEIVAQVSAAADLSDAQRSRLTDVLGRIYGHPVTVQLQVSDEQLGGLLISVADEVIDGTLASRLAAAQAHLPD
;
A
#
# COMPACT_ATOMS: atom_id res chain seq x y z
N MET A 1 56.02 124.14 -106.03
CA MET A 1 54.96 124.21 -104.99
C MET A 1 53.70 123.39 -105.30
N SER A 2 53.43 122.91 -106.53
CA SER A 2 52.20 122.12 -106.80
C SER A 2 52.26 120.63 -106.39
N THR A 3 53.46 120.05 -106.22
CA THR A 3 53.62 118.64 -105.80
C THR A 3 53.32 118.39 -104.32
N PHE A 4 53.43 119.42 -103.46
CA PHE A 4 53.21 119.32 -102.01
C PHE A 4 51.70 119.29 -101.64
N ILE A 5 50.86 120.04 -102.35
CA ILE A 5 49.41 120.09 -102.12
C ILE A 5 48.73 118.79 -102.55
N GLY A 6 49.17 118.18 -103.67
CA GLY A 6 48.66 116.88 -104.11
C GLY A 6 49.01 115.72 -103.16
N GLN A 7 50.22 115.74 -102.58
CA GLN A 7 50.62 114.78 -101.54
C GLN A 7 49.77 114.92 -100.27
N LEU A 8 49.40 116.14 -99.88
CA LEU A 8 48.60 116.39 -98.67
C LEU A 8 47.15 115.90 -98.84
N ILE A 9 46.57 116.07 -100.03
CA ILE A 9 45.23 115.53 -100.36
C ILE A 9 45.26 114.00 -100.42
N GLY A 10 46.27 113.41 -101.06
CA GLY A 10 46.46 111.96 -101.08
C GLY A 10 46.67 111.37 -99.68
N PHE A 11 47.44 112.06 -98.84
CA PHE A 11 47.65 111.67 -97.45
C PHE A 11 46.36 111.78 -96.63
N ALA A 12 45.58 112.85 -96.80
CA ALA A 12 44.29 113.00 -96.12
C ALA A 12 43.27 111.92 -96.51
N ALA A 13 43.23 111.52 -97.79
CA ALA A 13 42.37 110.43 -98.27
C ALA A 13 42.77 109.06 -97.68
N ILE A 14 44.07 108.77 -97.60
CA ILE A 14 44.58 107.55 -96.97
C ILE A 14 44.27 107.55 -95.47
N VAL A 15 44.50 108.67 -94.77
CA VAL A 15 44.19 108.80 -93.34
C VAL A 15 42.69 108.60 -93.10
N PHE A 16 41.82 109.15 -93.94
CA PHE A 16 40.37 108.95 -93.81
C PHE A 16 39.98 107.47 -93.98
N LEU A 17 40.55 106.77 -94.96
CA LEU A 17 40.24 105.36 -95.21
C LEU A 17 40.74 104.46 -94.07
N VAL A 18 41.94 104.72 -93.55
CA VAL A 18 42.50 104.00 -92.39
C VAL A 18 41.68 104.25 -91.13
N VAL A 19 41.32 105.52 -90.83
CA VAL A 19 40.52 105.86 -89.65
C VAL A 19 39.09 105.32 -89.75
N ARG A 20 38.48 105.30 -90.94
CA ARG A 20 37.08 104.89 -91.12
C ARG A 20 36.89 103.38 -91.25
N TYR A 21 37.82 102.65 -91.87
CA TYR A 21 37.67 101.22 -92.16
C TYR A 21 38.62 100.29 -91.38
N VAL A 22 39.85 100.73 -91.05
CA VAL A 22 40.86 99.86 -90.40
C VAL A 22 40.89 100.05 -88.88
N VAL A 23 40.78 101.28 -88.38
CA VAL A 23 40.79 101.55 -86.93
C VAL A 23 39.62 100.91 -86.17
N PRO A 24 38.36 100.92 -86.66
CA PRO A 24 37.23 100.34 -85.91
C PRO A 24 37.35 98.83 -85.60
N PRO A 25 37.71 97.94 -86.55
CA PRO A 25 37.87 96.52 -86.25
C PRO A 25 39.08 96.26 -85.34
N VAL A 26 40.20 97.00 -85.49
CA VAL A 26 41.38 96.86 -84.63
C VAL A 26 41.09 97.31 -83.20
N ARG A 27 40.39 98.44 -83.01
CA ARG A 27 39.94 98.89 -81.67
C ARG A 27 38.97 97.92 -81.03
N ARG A 28 38.03 97.34 -81.79
CA ARG A 28 37.09 96.32 -81.28
C ARG A 28 37.82 95.05 -80.85
N LEU A 29 38.81 94.60 -81.63
CA LEU A 29 39.59 93.40 -81.30
C LEU A 29 40.50 93.62 -80.08
N MET A 30 41.10 94.81 -79.96
CA MET A 30 41.87 95.23 -78.78
C MET A 30 40.99 95.38 -77.53
N ALA A 31 39.80 95.98 -77.64
CA ALA A 31 38.82 96.08 -76.56
C ALA A 31 38.31 94.69 -76.13
N ALA A 32 37.97 93.82 -77.09
CA ALA A 32 37.57 92.44 -76.80
C ALA A 32 38.69 91.63 -76.12
N ARG A 33 39.96 91.83 -76.50
CA ARG A 33 41.12 91.24 -75.81
C ARG A 33 41.28 91.82 -74.39
N GLN A 34 41.13 93.13 -74.21
CA GLN A 34 41.20 93.77 -72.88
C GLN A 34 40.05 93.31 -71.96
N ASP A 35 38.84 93.17 -72.48
CA ASP A 35 37.68 92.71 -71.73
C ASP A 35 37.77 91.21 -71.42
N ALA A 36 38.27 90.38 -72.35
CA ALA A 36 38.54 88.97 -72.07
C ALA A 36 39.60 88.79 -70.98
N VAL A 37 40.67 89.60 -70.98
CA VAL A 37 41.69 89.58 -69.92
C VAL A 37 41.11 90.08 -68.59
N ARG A 38 40.28 91.13 -68.59
CA ARG A 38 39.56 91.57 -67.39
C ARG A 38 38.61 90.51 -66.85
N GLN A 39 37.88 89.82 -67.72
CA GLN A 39 36.96 88.76 -67.35
C GLN A 39 37.73 87.57 -66.78
N GLN A 40 38.82 87.14 -67.43
CA GLN A 40 39.70 86.10 -66.91
C GLN A 40 40.32 86.47 -65.56
N LEU A 41 40.72 87.73 -65.35
CA LEU A 41 41.21 88.20 -64.05
C LEU A 41 40.11 88.22 -62.99
N LYS A 42 38.86 88.59 -63.35
CA LYS A 42 37.70 88.54 -62.43
C LYS A 42 37.31 87.11 -62.08
N ASP A 43 37.27 86.21 -63.06
CA ASP A 43 36.94 84.79 -62.85
C ASP A 43 38.04 84.09 -62.06
N ALA A 44 39.32 84.42 -62.31
CA ALA A 44 40.45 83.93 -61.52
C ALA A 44 40.41 84.47 -60.08
N ALA A 45 40.05 85.74 -59.88
CA ALA A 45 39.86 86.31 -58.54
C ALA A 45 38.68 85.65 -57.81
N ALA A 46 37.53 85.47 -58.47
CA ALA A 46 36.37 84.79 -57.88
C ALA A 46 36.64 83.29 -57.60
N ALA A 47 37.42 82.61 -58.44
CA ALA A 47 37.86 81.24 -58.20
C ALA A 47 38.85 81.15 -57.03
N ALA A 48 39.77 82.12 -56.91
CA ALA A 48 40.67 82.23 -55.76
C ALA A 48 39.91 82.51 -54.46
N ASP A 49 38.91 83.41 -54.48
CA ASP A 49 38.06 83.71 -53.33
C ASP A 49 37.23 82.49 -52.91
N ARG A 50 36.60 81.77 -53.85
CA ARG A 50 35.87 80.52 -53.57
C ARG A 50 36.77 79.41 -53.05
N LEU A 51 38.01 79.32 -53.54
CA LEU A 51 38.99 78.35 -53.03
C LEU A 51 39.40 78.73 -51.61
N SER A 52 39.60 80.02 -51.31
CA SER A 52 39.89 80.51 -49.96
C SER A 52 38.70 80.26 -49.01
N GLU A 53 37.47 80.51 -49.45
CA GLU A 53 36.26 80.24 -48.69
C GLU A 53 36.08 78.73 -48.44
N SER A 54 36.26 77.89 -49.47
CA SER A 54 36.15 76.43 -49.35
C SER A 54 37.25 75.82 -48.49
N THR A 55 38.49 76.31 -48.58
CA THR A 55 39.58 75.86 -47.70
C THR A 55 39.36 76.30 -46.26
N THR A 56 38.83 77.50 -46.04
CA THR A 56 38.43 77.98 -44.71
C THR A 56 37.28 77.13 -44.15
N ALA A 57 36.21 76.91 -44.92
CA ALA A 57 35.07 76.08 -44.50
C ALA A 57 35.48 74.62 -44.26
N HIS A 58 36.37 74.05 -45.09
CA HIS A 58 36.92 72.70 -44.88
C HIS A 58 37.77 72.64 -43.61
N SER A 59 38.63 73.62 -43.37
CA SER A 59 39.42 73.69 -42.12
C SER A 59 38.53 73.81 -40.88
N GLN A 60 37.49 74.65 -40.93
CA GLN A 60 36.51 74.79 -39.86
C GLN A 60 35.72 73.49 -39.65
N ALA A 61 35.30 72.81 -40.72
CA ALA A 61 34.60 71.54 -40.65
C ALA A 61 35.50 70.45 -40.03
N VAL A 62 36.78 70.39 -40.41
CA VAL A 62 37.75 69.45 -39.83
C VAL A 62 37.98 69.75 -38.35
N GLU A 63 38.12 71.01 -37.96
CA GLU A 63 38.26 71.37 -36.54
C GLU A 63 36.99 71.09 -35.73
N SER A 64 35.80 71.32 -36.29
CA SER A 64 34.54 70.93 -35.65
C SER A 64 34.40 69.41 -35.52
N ALA A 65 34.83 68.65 -36.53
CA ALA A 65 34.80 67.20 -36.51
C ALA A 65 35.80 66.62 -35.50
N LYS A 66 36.98 67.25 -35.34
CA LYS A 66 37.92 66.90 -34.27
C LYS A 66 37.31 67.16 -32.89
N THR A 67 36.73 68.33 -32.68
CA THR A 67 36.08 68.68 -31.40
C THR A 67 34.93 67.73 -31.07
N GLU A 68 34.12 67.36 -32.07
CA GLU A 68 33.02 66.41 -31.88
C GLU A 68 33.51 64.97 -31.67
N ALA A 69 34.60 64.57 -32.33
CA ALA A 69 35.24 63.28 -32.07
C ALA A 69 35.82 63.20 -30.66
N GLU A 70 36.43 64.29 -30.15
CA GLU A 70 36.89 64.39 -28.76
C GLU A 70 35.72 64.23 -27.79
N ARG A 71 34.60 64.95 -28.01
CA ARG A 71 33.38 64.79 -27.20
C ARG A 71 32.81 63.37 -27.26
N LEU A 72 32.76 62.76 -28.44
CA LEU A 72 32.26 61.40 -28.59
C LEU A 72 33.15 60.38 -27.85
N VAL A 73 34.47 60.58 -27.86
CA VAL A 73 35.41 59.76 -27.09
C VAL A 73 35.20 59.95 -25.60
N ASP A 74 35.01 61.19 -25.12
CA ASP A 74 34.74 61.49 -23.71
C ASP A 74 33.40 60.89 -23.23
N GLU A 75 32.35 61.00 -24.04
CA GLU A 75 31.05 60.36 -23.80
C GLU A 75 31.19 58.82 -23.79
N ALA A 76 31.89 58.24 -24.76
CA ALA A 76 32.13 56.80 -24.81
C ALA A 76 32.96 56.30 -23.61
N GLN A 77 33.94 57.08 -23.13
CA GLN A 77 34.70 56.76 -21.92
C GLN A 77 33.82 56.82 -20.67
N THR A 78 32.96 57.84 -20.58
CA THR A 78 32.01 57.99 -19.48
C THR A 78 30.99 56.85 -19.46
N ASP A 79 30.45 56.48 -20.62
CA ASP A 79 29.51 55.37 -20.78
C ASP A 79 30.19 54.02 -20.50
N ALA A 80 31.43 53.81 -20.97
CA ALA A 80 32.22 52.63 -20.61
C ALA A 80 32.44 52.53 -19.10
N GLY A 81 32.70 53.66 -18.43
CA GLY A 81 32.77 53.74 -16.97
C GLY A 81 31.45 53.33 -16.30
N ARG A 82 30.32 53.88 -16.75
CA ARG A 82 28.98 53.55 -16.24
C ARG A 82 28.62 52.08 -16.45
N ILE A 83 28.92 51.52 -17.62
CA ILE A 83 28.71 50.10 -17.94
C ILE A 83 29.57 49.22 -17.01
N ALA A 84 30.83 49.58 -16.79
CA ALA A 84 31.71 48.86 -15.88
C ALA A 84 31.19 48.90 -14.43
N GLU A 85 30.66 50.03 -13.97
CA GLU A 85 30.02 50.15 -12.65
C GLU A 85 28.74 49.32 -12.55
N GLN A 86 27.88 49.34 -13.57
CA GLN A 86 26.68 48.51 -13.62
C GLN A 86 27.01 47.01 -13.57
N PHE A 87 27.99 46.55 -14.35
CA PHE A 87 28.43 45.15 -14.31
C PHE A 87 29.04 44.77 -12.96
N ARG A 88 29.79 45.68 -12.31
CA ARG A 88 30.29 45.46 -10.95
C ARG A 88 29.15 45.32 -9.94
N ALA A 89 28.16 46.20 -10.00
CA ALA A 89 26.99 46.16 -9.11
C ALA A 89 26.15 44.87 -9.34
N GLN A 90 25.93 44.49 -10.60
CA GLN A 90 25.25 43.24 -10.94
C GLN A 90 26.02 42.01 -10.43
N SER A 91 27.34 41.98 -10.64
CA SER A 91 28.19 40.87 -10.19
C SER A 91 28.22 40.76 -8.67
N GLN A 92 28.21 41.88 -7.94
CA GLN A 92 28.06 41.90 -6.48
C GLN A 92 26.71 41.34 -6.05
N SER A 93 25.61 41.79 -6.67
CA SER A 93 24.27 41.24 -6.40
C SER A 93 24.18 39.74 -6.70
N GLU A 94 24.78 39.26 -7.79
CA GLU A 94 24.80 37.84 -8.14
C GLU A 94 25.65 37.03 -7.17
N ALA A 95 26.81 37.54 -6.76
CA ALA A 95 27.65 36.91 -5.74
C ALA A 95 26.94 36.81 -4.39
N GLU A 96 26.25 37.87 -3.96
CA GLU A 96 25.42 37.86 -2.75
C GLU A 96 24.27 36.85 -2.87
N ARG A 97 23.58 36.80 -4.02
CA ARG A 97 22.50 35.83 -4.28
C ARG A 97 23.00 34.40 -4.20
N ILE A 98 24.15 34.10 -4.82
CA ILE A 98 24.78 32.77 -4.79
C ILE A 98 25.18 32.42 -3.35
N THR A 99 25.75 33.37 -2.61
CA THR A 99 26.16 33.16 -1.21
C THR A 99 24.95 32.90 -0.30
N ALA A 100 23.88 33.67 -0.43
CA ALA A 100 22.65 33.48 0.32
C ALA A 100 21.94 32.16 -0.03
N GLN A 101 21.98 31.75 -1.30
CA GLN A 101 21.49 30.44 -1.72
C GLN A 101 22.37 29.30 -1.17
N GLY A 102 23.69 29.47 -1.20
CA GLY A 102 24.66 28.52 -0.63
C GLY A 102 24.46 28.34 0.88
N GLY A 103 24.25 29.42 1.63
CA GLY A 103 23.92 29.36 3.07
C GLY A 103 22.65 28.55 3.34
N ARG A 104 21.56 28.83 2.61
CA ARG A 104 20.32 28.05 2.71
C ARG A 104 20.53 26.58 2.35
N GLN A 105 21.34 26.27 1.35
CA GLN A 105 21.66 24.90 0.98
C GLN A 105 22.43 24.17 2.09
N VAL A 106 23.39 24.84 2.73
CA VAL A 106 24.14 24.28 3.87
C VAL A 106 23.22 24.02 5.06
N ASP A 107 22.28 24.92 5.36
CA ASP A 107 21.32 24.71 6.46
C ASP A 107 20.38 23.52 6.19
N LEU A 108 19.93 23.36 4.94
CA LEU A 108 19.15 22.19 4.52
C LEU A 108 19.96 20.91 4.65
N LEU A 109 21.22 20.89 4.17
CA LEU A 109 22.11 19.75 4.31
C LEU A 109 22.39 19.41 5.78
N ARG A 110 22.60 20.42 6.63
CA ARG A 110 22.79 20.23 8.07
C ARG A 110 21.55 19.62 8.72
N THR A 111 20.37 20.10 8.36
CA THR A 111 19.10 19.57 8.87
C THR A 111 18.90 18.11 8.42
N GLN A 112 19.14 17.82 7.15
CA GLN A 112 19.07 16.47 6.59
C GLN A 112 20.07 15.53 7.26
N LEU A 113 21.33 15.96 7.43
CA LEU A 113 22.36 15.16 8.11
C LEU A 113 21.98 14.91 9.58
N SER A 114 21.47 15.92 10.28
CA SER A 114 21.03 15.75 11.68
C SER A 114 19.86 14.77 11.82
N ARG A 115 18.96 14.76 10.82
CA ARG A 115 17.82 13.85 10.75
C ARG A 115 18.31 12.42 10.49
N GLN A 116 19.15 12.24 9.48
CA GLN A 116 19.78 10.96 9.17
C GLN A 116 20.54 10.39 10.38
N LEU A 117 21.34 11.21 11.06
CA LEU A 117 22.06 10.79 12.27
C LEU A 117 21.11 10.39 13.40
N ARG A 118 19.98 11.07 13.58
CA ARG A 118 18.96 10.68 14.58
C ARG A 118 18.32 9.34 14.25
N LEU A 119 18.02 9.08 12.97
CA LEU A 119 17.50 7.80 12.51
C LEU A 119 18.51 6.68 12.73
N GLU A 120 19.76 6.86 12.28
CA GLU A 120 20.84 5.87 12.44
C GLU A 120 21.11 5.56 13.91
N LEU A 121 21.22 6.60 14.75
CA LEU A 121 21.38 6.43 16.19
C LEU A 121 20.15 5.77 16.83
N GLY A 122 18.95 6.12 16.38
CA GLY A 122 17.70 5.51 16.83
C GLY A 122 17.63 4.02 16.54
N HIS A 123 17.95 3.61 15.31
CA HIS A 123 18.01 2.21 14.92
C HIS A 123 19.05 1.44 15.71
N GLU A 124 20.25 2.01 15.90
CA GLU A 124 21.30 1.38 16.70
C GLU A 124 20.89 1.27 18.18
N ALA A 125 20.24 2.29 18.75
CA ALA A 125 19.72 2.24 20.11
C ALA A 125 18.65 1.16 20.29
N VAL A 126 17.70 1.03 19.35
CA VAL A 126 16.68 -0.03 19.38
C VAL A 126 17.31 -1.40 19.19
N ARG A 127 18.33 -1.54 18.34
CA ARG A 127 19.07 -2.79 18.15
C ARG A 127 19.74 -3.24 19.44
N GLN A 128 20.47 -2.33 20.10
CA GLN A 128 21.12 -2.58 21.39
C GLN A 128 20.10 -2.89 22.49
N ALA A 129 18.98 -2.15 22.54
CA ALA A 129 17.88 -2.45 23.46
C ALA A 129 17.31 -3.85 23.20
N GLY A 130 17.16 -4.26 21.94
CA GLY A 130 16.71 -5.60 21.57
C GLY A 130 17.70 -6.70 21.99
N GLU A 131 19.01 -6.47 21.95
CA GLU A 131 20.01 -7.39 22.50
C GLU A 131 19.95 -7.46 24.03
N LEU A 132 19.83 -6.32 24.70
CA LEU A 132 19.69 -6.27 26.16
C LEU A 132 18.42 -6.99 26.64
N VAL A 133 17.29 -6.77 25.97
CA VAL A 133 16.02 -7.45 26.27
C VAL A 133 16.15 -8.95 26.02
N ARG A 134 16.78 -9.38 24.91
CA ARG A 134 17.05 -10.81 24.64
C ARG A 134 17.90 -11.47 25.71
N ASN A 135 18.90 -10.77 26.23
CA ASN A 135 19.72 -11.28 27.33
C ASN A 135 18.95 -11.31 28.65
N PHE A 136 18.09 -10.31 28.91
CA PHE A 136 17.27 -10.23 30.11
C PHE A 136 16.25 -11.37 30.18
N VAL A 137 15.58 -11.66 29.06
CA VAL A 137 14.60 -12.75 28.95
C VAL A 137 15.22 -14.12 28.74
N ALA A 138 16.55 -14.25 28.73
CA ALA A 138 17.18 -15.56 28.78
C ALA A 138 17.04 -16.24 30.16
N ASP A 139 16.76 -15.45 31.21
CA ASP A 139 16.49 -15.94 32.56
C ASP A 139 14.99 -16.30 32.72
N PRO A 140 14.64 -17.55 33.05
CA PRO A 140 13.25 -17.98 33.27
C PRO A 140 12.50 -17.13 34.31
N ALA A 141 13.18 -16.62 35.34
CA ALA A 141 12.54 -15.77 36.35
C ALA A 141 12.06 -14.44 35.75
N GLN A 142 12.84 -13.87 34.81
CA GLN A 142 12.49 -12.63 34.13
C GLN A 142 11.40 -12.84 33.07
N GLN A 143 11.41 -14.00 32.40
CA GLN A 143 10.33 -14.40 31.50
C GLN A 143 9.00 -14.49 32.26
N SER A 144 8.98 -15.19 33.40
CA SER A 144 7.80 -15.29 34.27
C SER A 144 7.31 -13.92 34.73
N ALA A 145 8.22 -13.06 35.21
CA ALA A 145 7.85 -11.70 35.64
C ALA A 145 7.26 -10.85 34.50
N THR A 146 7.67 -11.09 33.25
CA THR A 146 7.10 -10.40 32.08
C THR A 146 5.68 -10.88 31.79
N VAL A 147 5.43 -12.18 31.90
CA VAL A 147 4.09 -12.78 31.81
C VAL A 147 3.19 -12.21 32.90
N ASP A 148 3.65 -12.20 34.16
CA ASP A 148 2.86 -11.71 35.30
C ASP A 148 2.45 -10.24 35.12
N ARG A 149 3.39 -9.39 34.68
CA ARG A 149 3.09 -7.98 34.37
C ARG A 149 2.06 -7.84 33.26
N PHE A 150 2.13 -8.68 32.23
CA PHE A 150 1.12 -8.64 31.16
C PHE A 150 -0.25 -9.10 31.65
N LEU A 151 -0.32 -10.11 32.52
CA LEU A 151 -1.56 -10.53 33.16
C LEU A 151 -2.16 -9.41 34.04
N ASP A 152 -1.32 -8.63 34.73
CA ASP A 152 -1.76 -7.43 35.47
C ASP A 152 -2.36 -6.37 34.53
N ASP A 153 -1.68 -6.08 33.40
CA ASP A 153 -2.15 -5.14 32.38
C ASP A 153 -3.48 -5.61 31.78
N LEU A 154 -3.61 -6.91 31.49
CA LEU A 154 -4.82 -7.52 30.94
C LEU A 154 -6.00 -7.45 31.92
N GLU A 155 -5.74 -7.67 33.22
CA GLU A 155 -6.75 -7.55 34.27
C GLU A 155 -7.30 -6.13 34.40
N ALA A 156 -6.46 -5.11 34.17
CA ALA A 156 -6.87 -3.71 34.17
C ALA A 156 -7.75 -3.32 32.97
N MET A 157 -7.79 -4.12 31.91
CA MET A 157 -8.61 -3.87 30.71
C MET A 157 -10.06 -4.36 30.81
N ALA A 158 -10.41 -5.15 31.84
CA ALA A 158 -11.76 -5.69 31.99
C ALA A 158 -12.78 -4.66 32.54
N PRO A 159 -14.04 -4.62 32.08
CA PRO A 159 -14.68 -5.48 31.06
C PRO A 159 -14.78 -4.82 29.67
N ALA A 160 -14.49 -5.59 28.62
CA ALA A 160 -14.83 -5.23 27.23
C ALA A 160 -15.91 -6.19 26.74
N PRO A 161 -17.13 -5.74 26.40
CA PRO A 161 -18.16 -6.64 25.89
C PRO A 161 -17.80 -7.07 24.47
N ALA A 162 -17.15 -8.22 24.34
CA ALA A 162 -16.95 -8.91 23.07
C ALA A 162 -18.04 -9.96 22.90
N GLU A 163 -18.86 -9.81 21.86
CA GLU A 163 -19.92 -10.74 21.52
C GLU A 163 -19.30 -11.90 20.73
N VAL A 164 -18.89 -12.98 21.42
CA VAL A 164 -18.25 -14.12 20.77
C VAL A 164 -19.30 -15.01 20.10
N GLN A 165 -19.31 -15.00 18.77
CA GLN A 165 -20.25 -15.76 17.96
C GLN A 165 -19.76 -17.20 17.75
N TYR A 166 -20.70 -18.15 17.82
CA TYR A 166 -20.41 -19.58 17.58
C TYR A 166 -19.73 -19.80 16.20
N PRO A 167 -18.65 -20.61 16.09
CA PRO A 167 -17.81 -20.67 14.89
C PRO A 167 -18.56 -20.94 13.58
N LEU A 168 -19.53 -21.86 13.58
CA LEU A 168 -20.32 -22.16 12.38
C LEU A 168 -21.21 -20.99 11.97
N LEU A 169 -21.81 -20.30 12.94
CA LEU A 169 -22.74 -19.21 12.68
C LEU A 169 -22.02 -18.03 12.04
N ALA A 170 -20.76 -17.77 12.42
CA ALA A 170 -19.94 -16.71 11.83
C ALA A 170 -19.76 -16.86 10.30
N LYS A 171 -19.70 -18.09 9.79
CA LYS A 171 -19.57 -18.38 8.34
C LYS A 171 -20.89 -18.24 7.56
N MET A 172 -22.03 -18.12 8.24
CA MET A 172 -23.36 -18.23 7.64
C MET A 172 -24.12 -16.90 7.52
N ARG A 173 -24.92 -16.79 6.46
CA ARG A 173 -25.88 -15.67 6.29
C ARG A 173 -27.08 -15.82 7.24
N SER A 174 -27.86 -14.76 7.41
CA SER A 174 -28.92 -14.66 8.43
C SER A 174 -29.94 -15.81 8.41
N ALA A 175 -30.46 -16.22 7.25
CA ALA A 175 -31.43 -17.32 7.18
C ALA A 175 -30.82 -18.66 7.58
N SER A 176 -29.59 -18.95 7.12
CA SER A 176 -28.88 -20.18 7.49
C SER A 176 -28.49 -20.18 8.96
N ARG A 177 -28.11 -19.03 9.53
CA ARG A 177 -27.87 -18.89 10.98
C ARG A 177 -29.10 -19.22 11.80
N ALA A 178 -30.26 -18.68 11.43
CA ALA A 178 -31.52 -18.98 12.11
C ALA A 178 -31.91 -20.46 11.98
N ALA A 179 -31.75 -21.04 10.78
CA ALA A 179 -32.00 -22.45 10.52
C ALA A 179 -31.12 -23.37 11.39
N VAL A 180 -29.81 -23.11 11.44
CA VAL A 180 -28.88 -23.90 12.28
C VAL A 180 -29.20 -23.75 13.77
N ALA A 181 -29.51 -22.54 14.23
CA ALA A 181 -29.88 -22.32 15.63
C ALA A 181 -31.14 -23.12 16.01
N GLY A 182 -32.19 -23.06 15.17
CA GLY A 182 -33.40 -23.84 15.39
C GLY A 182 -33.17 -25.35 15.32
N LEU A 183 -32.33 -25.81 14.37
CA LEU A 183 -31.98 -27.22 14.25
C LEU A 183 -31.20 -27.74 15.47
N LEU A 184 -30.26 -26.95 16.01
CA LEU A 184 -29.50 -27.29 17.21
C LEU A 184 -30.39 -27.39 18.45
N GLU A 185 -31.32 -26.44 18.63
CA GLU A 185 -32.27 -26.46 19.75
C GLU A 185 -33.13 -27.73 19.71
N ARG A 186 -33.71 -28.04 18.54
CA ARG A 186 -34.52 -29.26 18.36
C ARG A 186 -33.70 -30.54 18.51
N PHE A 187 -32.48 -30.55 17.98
CA PHE A 187 -31.58 -31.68 18.12
C PHE A 187 -31.23 -31.93 19.60
N SER A 188 -30.99 -30.89 20.39
CA SER A 188 -30.72 -31.03 21.83
C SER A 188 -31.86 -31.72 22.56
N ASP A 189 -33.12 -31.42 22.21
CA ASP A 189 -34.27 -32.11 22.78
C ASP A 189 -34.34 -33.58 22.36
N ILE A 190 -34.13 -33.88 21.07
CA ILE A 190 -34.09 -35.27 20.57
C ILE A 190 -32.96 -36.06 21.25
N ALA A 191 -31.78 -35.45 21.42
CA ALA A 191 -30.61 -36.10 21.96
C ALA A 191 -30.83 -36.60 23.40
N LYS A 192 -31.61 -35.88 24.23
CA LYS A 192 -31.89 -36.26 25.63
C LYS A 192 -32.50 -37.64 25.78
N ASP A 193 -33.31 -38.07 24.80
CA ASP A 193 -34.04 -39.34 24.83
C ASP A 193 -33.28 -40.51 24.17
N LEU A 194 -32.12 -40.24 23.55
CA LEU A 194 -31.30 -41.24 22.86
C LEU A 194 -30.22 -41.81 23.78
N ASP A 195 -29.86 -43.08 23.60
CA ASP A 195 -28.67 -43.66 24.22
C ASP A 195 -27.39 -43.37 23.41
N ASN A 196 -26.21 -43.63 23.98
CA ASN A 196 -24.93 -43.34 23.32
C ASN A 196 -24.76 -44.10 22.00
N LYS A 197 -25.34 -45.30 21.89
CA LYS A 197 -25.29 -46.12 20.68
C LYS A 197 -26.17 -45.53 19.58
N ALA A 198 -27.37 -45.08 19.92
CA ALA A 198 -28.27 -44.41 18.99
C ALA A 198 -27.66 -43.08 18.50
N LEU A 199 -27.02 -42.29 19.38
CA LEU A 199 -26.32 -41.06 18.99
C LEU A 199 -25.15 -41.34 18.04
N SER A 200 -24.36 -42.38 18.31
CA SER A 200 -23.27 -42.79 17.42
C SER A 200 -23.77 -43.25 16.06
N ASN A 201 -24.88 -44.01 16.02
CA ASN A 201 -25.53 -44.42 14.78
C ASN A 201 -26.11 -43.23 14.01
N LEU A 202 -26.79 -42.31 14.71
CA LEU A 202 -27.33 -41.07 14.15
C LEU A 202 -26.22 -40.26 13.49
N SER A 203 -25.08 -40.09 14.15
CA SER A 203 -23.92 -39.40 13.57
C SER A 203 -23.46 -40.07 12.27
N ALA A 204 -23.29 -41.40 12.26
CA ALA A 204 -22.83 -42.14 11.08
C ALA A 204 -23.83 -42.06 9.90
N GLU A 205 -25.12 -42.12 10.18
CA GLU A 205 -26.17 -41.98 9.17
C GLU A 205 -26.24 -40.54 8.63
N LEU A 206 -26.15 -39.52 9.49
CA LEU A 206 -26.13 -38.12 9.06
C LEU A 206 -24.91 -37.80 8.18
N VAL A 207 -23.74 -38.39 8.47
CA VAL A 207 -22.55 -38.26 7.63
C VAL A 207 -22.77 -38.90 6.25
N SER A 208 -23.39 -40.09 6.21
CA SER A 208 -23.73 -40.76 4.95
C SER A 208 -24.72 -39.94 4.11
N VAL A 209 -25.67 -39.28 4.78
CA VAL A 209 -26.63 -38.37 4.11
C VAL A 209 -25.95 -37.08 3.66
N ALA A 210 -25.06 -36.48 4.47
CA ALA A 210 -24.29 -35.31 4.07
C ALA A 210 -23.42 -35.60 2.84
N GLU A 211 -22.79 -36.78 2.77
CA GLU A 211 -22.04 -37.24 1.60
C GLU A 211 -22.93 -37.38 0.36
N MET A 212 -24.12 -37.97 0.51
CA MET A 212 -25.10 -38.06 -0.57
C MET A 212 -25.51 -36.67 -1.07
N LEU A 213 -25.77 -35.72 -0.17
CA LEU A 213 -26.15 -34.35 -0.53
C LEU A 213 -25.02 -33.59 -1.23
N ASP A 214 -23.77 -33.85 -0.85
CA ASP A 214 -22.62 -33.24 -1.52
C ASP A 214 -22.45 -33.79 -2.94
N ARG A 215 -22.61 -35.10 -3.11
CA ARG A 215 -22.50 -35.76 -4.42
C ARG A 215 -23.66 -35.41 -5.36
N GLU A 216 -24.89 -35.40 -4.86
CA GLU A 216 -26.11 -35.21 -5.65
C GLU A 216 -26.57 -33.76 -5.62
N ILE A 217 -25.79 -32.86 -6.22
CA ILE A 217 -26.00 -31.39 -6.21
C ILE A 217 -27.43 -30.99 -6.63
N VAL A 218 -28.03 -31.72 -7.58
CA VAL A 218 -29.39 -31.46 -8.05
C VAL A 218 -30.41 -31.70 -6.94
N VAL A 219 -30.28 -32.80 -6.20
CA VAL A 219 -31.17 -33.13 -5.07
C VAL A 219 -31.05 -32.06 -4.00
N THR A 220 -29.83 -31.70 -3.62
CA THR A 220 -29.57 -30.67 -2.61
C THR A 220 -30.16 -29.32 -3.01
N ARG A 221 -30.01 -28.93 -4.28
CA ARG A 221 -30.64 -27.72 -4.81
C ARG A 221 -32.17 -27.72 -4.67
N TYR A 222 -32.83 -28.86 -4.87
CA TYR A 222 -34.28 -28.98 -4.66
C TYR A 222 -34.67 -28.93 -3.17
N LEU A 223 -33.85 -29.51 -2.29
CA LEU A 223 -34.07 -29.51 -0.85
C LEU A 223 -33.81 -28.14 -0.19
N THR A 224 -33.05 -27.26 -0.83
CA THR A 224 -32.78 -25.91 -0.32
C THR A 224 -33.58 -24.81 -1.01
N VAL A 225 -34.54 -25.14 -1.89
CA VAL A 225 -35.40 -24.13 -2.52
C VAL A 225 -36.19 -23.38 -1.44
N PRO A 226 -36.07 -22.04 -1.36
CA PRO A 226 -36.84 -21.26 -0.39
C PRO A 226 -38.33 -21.31 -0.73
N ALA A 227 -39.14 -21.89 0.15
CA ALA A 227 -40.59 -21.96 0.03
C ALA A 227 -41.24 -21.81 1.42
N ASP A 228 -42.47 -21.28 1.45
CA ASP A 228 -43.27 -21.25 2.68
C ASP A 228 -43.75 -22.66 3.07
N ASP A 229 -44.11 -23.48 2.08
CA ASP A 229 -44.44 -24.88 2.28
C ASP A 229 -43.23 -25.79 2.03
N ALA A 230 -42.77 -26.47 3.08
CA ALA A 230 -41.68 -27.43 3.01
C ALA A 230 -42.14 -28.87 2.69
N ALA A 231 -43.44 -29.16 2.64
CA ALA A 231 -43.95 -30.52 2.48
C ALA A 231 -43.39 -31.27 1.25
N PRO A 232 -43.26 -30.66 0.05
CA PRO A 232 -42.66 -31.34 -1.09
C PRO A 232 -41.18 -31.72 -0.88
N ARG A 233 -40.43 -30.88 -0.16
CA ARG A 233 -39.01 -31.13 0.15
C ARG A 233 -38.88 -32.25 1.19
N ILE A 234 -39.75 -32.24 2.19
CA ILE A 234 -39.84 -33.30 3.20
C ILE A 234 -40.18 -34.66 2.55
N GLN A 235 -41.19 -34.71 1.69
CA GLN A 235 -41.55 -35.94 0.97
C GLN A 235 -40.40 -36.45 0.09
N LEU A 236 -39.63 -35.54 -0.51
CA LEU A 236 -38.47 -35.93 -1.31
C LEU A 236 -37.40 -36.59 -0.44
N ILE A 237 -36.99 -35.97 0.67
CA ILE A 237 -35.95 -36.55 1.54
C ILE A 237 -36.41 -37.88 2.14
N GLU A 238 -37.68 -37.97 2.59
CA GLU A 238 -38.28 -39.21 3.09
C GLU A 238 -38.15 -40.35 2.08
N ARG A 239 -38.53 -40.11 0.81
CA ARG A 239 -38.47 -41.15 -0.23
C ARG A 239 -37.04 -41.58 -0.56
N LEU A 240 -36.06 -40.68 -0.43
CA LEU A 240 -34.66 -40.96 -0.74
C LEU A 240 -33.98 -41.84 0.33
N VAL A 241 -34.31 -41.59 1.60
CA VAL A 241 -33.67 -42.24 2.76
C VAL A 241 -34.54 -43.32 3.42
N SER A 242 -35.79 -43.49 2.99
CA SER A 242 -36.71 -44.51 3.52
C SER A 242 -36.06 -45.91 3.52
N GLY A 243 -36.09 -46.57 4.67
CA GLY A 243 -35.53 -47.91 4.86
C GLY A 243 -34.00 -47.97 4.88
N LYS A 244 -33.29 -46.83 4.78
CA LYS A 244 -31.82 -46.75 4.83
C LYS A 244 -31.29 -46.11 6.11
N VAL A 245 -32.10 -45.33 6.81
CA VAL A 245 -31.75 -44.61 8.03
C VAL A 245 -32.78 -44.89 9.12
N ALA A 246 -32.39 -44.73 10.39
CA ALA A 246 -33.30 -44.83 11.53
C ALA A 246 -34.32 -43.68 11.55
N ASP A 247 -35.45 -43.91 12.24
CA ASP A 247 -36.55 -42.93 12.34
C ASP A 247 -36.09 -41.59 12.93
N VAL A 248 -35.16 -41.64 13.89
CA VAL A 248 -34.55 -40.47 14.54
C VAL A 248 -33.76 -39.63 13.54
N THR A 249 -32.97 -40.28 12.68
CA THR A 249 -32.23 -39.60 11.60
C THR A 249 -33.19 -38.95 10.63
N LEU A 250 -34.27 -39.65 10.28
CA LEU A 250 -35.31 -39.08 9.41
C LEU A 250 -35.99 -37.86 10.05
N GLU A 251 -36.24 -37.87 11.35
CA GLU A 251 -36.78 -36.73 12.09
C GLU A 251 -35.86 -35.50 12.01
N VAL A 252 -34.56 -35.67 12.26
CA VAL A 252 -33.56 -34.59 12.13
C VAL A 252 -33.51 -34.05 10.69
N LEU A 253 -33.57 -34.94 9.68
CA LEU A 253 -33.56 -34.54 8.28
C LEU A 253 -34.84 -33.79 7.88
N ARG A 254 -36.01 -34.18 8.40
CA ARG A 254 -37.27 -33.45 8.19
C ARG A 254 -37.16 -32.03 8.73
N LEU A 255 -36.60 -31.87 9.94
CA LEU A 255 -36.36 -30.56 10.55
C LEU A 255 -35.41 -29.74 9.67
N ALA A 256 -34.24 -30.27 9.31
CA ALA A 256 -33.25 -29.56 8.50
C ALA A 256 -33.79 -29.13 7.13
N VAL A 257 -34.56 -29.98 6.46
CA VAL A 257 -35.17 -29.67 5.15
C VAL A 257 -36.36 -28.72 5.25
N SER A 258 -37.01 -28.64 6.42
CA SER A 258 -38.09 -27.67 6.66
C SER A 258 -37.59 -26.23 6.75
N GLU A 259 -36.33 -26.06 7.17
CA GLU A 259 -35.70 -24.76 7.35
C GLU A 259 -35.38 -24.02 6.03
N ARG A 260 -35.01 -22.74 6.19
CA ARG A 260 -34.62 -21.85 5.09
C ARG A 260 -33.11 -21.66 5.03
N TRP A 261 -32.51 -22.05 3.92
CA TRP A 261 -31.08 -21.99 3.70
C TRP A 261 -30.72 -20.87 2.72
N SER A 262 -29.64 -20.14 3.03
CA SER A 262 -29.13 -19.05 2.18
C SER A 262 -28.27 -19.56 1.03
N ALA A 263 -27.64 -20.72 1.19
CA ALA A 263 -26.89 -21.42 0.15
C ALA A 263 -27.18 -22.92 0.20
N ASN A 264 -27.04 -23.59 -0.96
CA ASN A 264 -27.30 -25.03 -1.08
C ASN A 264 -26.36 -25.87 -0.20
N SER A 265 -25.10 -25.43 -0.08
CA SER A 265 -24.08 -26.06 0.75
C SER A 265 -24.38 -25.98 2.26
N ASP A 266 -25.17 -24.99 2.70
CA ASP A 266 -25.41 -24.74 4.11
C ASP A 266 -26.24 -25.88 4.75
N LEU A 267 -27.14 -26.53 3.99
CA LEU A 267 -27.90 -27.68 4.47
C LEU A 267 -26.97 -28.86 4.78
N ALA A 268 -26.03 -29.18 3.87
CA ALA A 268 -25.08 -30.26 4.09
C ALA A 268 -24.13 -29.94 5.26
N ALA A 269 -23.66 -28.69 5.35
CA ALA A 269 -22.83 -28.23 6.46
C ALA A 269 -23.56 -28.28 7.81
N ALA A 270 -24.87 -27.98 7.84
CA ALA A 270 -25.68 -28.10 9.04
C ALA A 270 -25.88 -29.55 9.46
N ILE A 271 -26.16 -30.46 8.51
CA ILE A 271 -26.30 -31.90 8.81
C ILE A 271 -24.98 -32.47 9.35
N GLU A 272 -23.85 -32.14 8.74
CA GLU A 272 -22.51 -32.47 9.26
C GLU A 272 -22.28 -31.87 10.66
N HIS A 273 -22.75 -30.65 10.90
CA HIS A 273 -22.62 -30.05 12.21
C HIS A 273 -23.43 -30.80 13.28
N ILE A 274 -24.68 -31.18 12.98
CA ILE A 274 -25.48 -32.01 13.89
C ILE A 274 -24.85 -33.39 14.11
N SER A 275 -24.24 -33.99 13.09
CA SER A 275 -23.55 -35.28 13.25
C SER A 275 -22.35 -35.18 14.19
N ARG A 276 -21.60 -34.06 14.13
CA ARG A 276 -20.53 -33.75 15.09
C ARG A 276 -21.08 -33.54 16.50
N GLN A 277 -22.17 -32.79 16.64
CA GLN A 277 -22.82 -32.59 17.93
C GLN A 277 -23.33 -33.90 18.55
N ALA A 278 -23.81 -34.85 17.75
CA ALA A 278 -24.20 -36.17 18.26
C ALA A 278 -23.01 -36.94 18.86
N LEU A 279 -21.82 -36.90 18.25
CA LEU A 279 -20.63 -37.56 18.81
C LEU A 279 -20.04 -36.82 20.00
N LEU A 280 -20.03 -35.50 19.98
CA LEU A 280 -19.59 -34.69 21.12
C LEU A 280 -20.50 -34.89 22.34
N GLU A 281 -21.80 -35.15 22.13
CA GLU A 281 -22.74 -35.52 23.19
C GLU A 281 -22.40 -36.87 23.82
N VAL A 282 -21.96 -37.84 23.01
CA VAL A 282 -21.47 -39.11 23.54
C VAL A 282 -20.22 -38.91 24.39
N ALA A 283 -19.26 -38.09 23.92
CA ALA A 283 -18.04 -37.80 24.67
C ALA A 283 -18.34 -37.11 26.00
N GLU A 284 -19.27 -36.16 26.01
CA GLU A 284 -19.71 -35.45 27.22
C GLU A 284 -20.36 -36.40 28.23
N ARG A 285 -21.26 -37.29 27.78
CA ARG A 285 -21.89 -38.31 28.65
C ARG A 285 -20.91 -39.32 29.22
N GLU A 286 -19.83 -39.61 28.49
CA GLU A 286 -18.76 -40.49 28.95
C GLU A 286 -17.72 -39.77 29.84
N ASN A 287 -17.86 -38.45 30.07
CA ASN A 287 -16.88 -37.59 30.73
C ASN A 287 -15.49 -37.63 30.08
N LYS A 288 -15.45 -37.66 28.74
CA LYS A 288 -14.22 -37.68 27.94
C LYS A 288 -14.09 -36.47 27.01
N ILE A 289 -14.95 -35.48 27.17
CA ILE A 289 -14.97 -34.31 26.28
C ILE A 289 -13.63 -33.56 26.31
N ASP A 290 -13.03 -33.40 27.48
CA ASP A 290 -11.73 -32.74 27.65
C ASP A 290 -10.61 -33.50 26.90
N ASP A 291 -10.57 -34.83 27.04
CA ASP A 291 -9.61 -35.68 26.32
C ASP A 291 -9.79 -35.59 24.79
N VAL A 292 -11.04 -35.54 24.32
CA VAL A 292 -11.37 -35.40 22.90
C VAL A 292 -10.97 -34.03 22.38
N GLU A 293 -11.27 -32.96 23.10
CA GLU A 293 -10.88 -31.58 22.77
C GLU A 293 -9.35 -31.47 22.63
N ASP A 294 -8.61 -31.92 23.64
CA ASP A 294 -7.15 -31.89 23.63
C ASP A 294 -6.56 -32.69 22.46
N GLN A 295 -7.13 -33.86 22.13
CA GLN A 295 -6.70 -34.65 20.98
C GLN A 295 -6.99 -33.98 19.65
N LEU A 296 -8.14 -33.31 19.49
CA LEU A 296 -8.49 -32.57 18.28
C LEU A 296 -7.56 -31.37 18.08
N PHE A 297 -7.26 -30.61 19.14
CA PHE A 297 -6.28 -29.52 19.07
C PHE A 297 -4.86 -30.02 18.79
N ARG A 298 -4.43 -31.10 19.45
CA ARG A 298 -3.13 -31.71 19.20
C ARG A 298 -3.00 -32.13 17.75
N PHE A 299 -4.04 -32.72 17.17
CA PHE A 299 -4.05 -33.11 15.77
C PHE A 299 -4.05 -31.90 14.83
N SER A 300 -4.81 -30.84 15.14
CA SER A 300 -4.75 -29.56 14.40
C SER A 300 -3.32 -29.01 14.33
N ARG A 301 -2.61 -28.96 15.47
CA ARG A 301 -1.20 -28.53 15.54
C ARG A 301 -0.27 -29.42 14.73
N ILE A 302 -0.51 -30.73 14.70
CA ILE A 302 0.27 -31.67 13.89
C ILE A 302 0.09 -31.34 12.40
N LEU A 303 -1.13 -31.03 11.94
CA LEU A 303 -1.37 -30.65 10.55
C LEU A 303 -0.69 -29.34 10.17
N GLN A 304 -0.75 -28.33 11.04
CA GLN A 304 -0.02 -27.06 10.88
C GLN A 304 1.49 -27.28 10.77
N ALA A 305 2.06 -28.10 11.67
CA ALA A 305 3.49 -28.41 11.68
C ALA A 305 3.92 -29.33 10.51
N GLN A 306 2.99 -30.03 9.86
CA GLN A 306 3.24 -30.97 8.78
C GLN A 306 2.40 -30.65 7.53
N PRO A 307 2.73 -29.59 6.76
CA PRO A 307 1.95 -29.15 5.60
C PRO A 307 1.75 -30.25 4.56
N ARG A 308 2.72 -31.14 4.40
CA ARG A 308 2.61 -32.29 3.48
C ARG A 308 1.49 -33.25 3.88
N LEU A 309 1.29 -33.49 5.17
CA LEU A 309 0.21 -34.35 5.66
C LEU A 309 -1.15 -33.67 5.41
N ALA A 310 -1.26 -32.37 5.71
CA ALA A 310 -2.47 -31.59 5.44
C ALA A 310 -2.85 -31.63 3.95
N ILE A 311 -1.90 -31.45 3.04
CA ILE A 311 -2.13 -31.55 1.59
C ILE A 311 -2.63 -32.94 1.19
N LEU A 312 -2.01 -34.01 1.70
CA LEU A 312 -2.41 -35.39 1.35
C LEU A 312 -3.80 -35.75 1.87
N LEU A 313 -4.20 -35.24 3.04
CA LEU A 313 -5.55 -35.39 3.58
C LEU A 313 -6.56 -34.50 2.85
N GLY A 314 -6.11 -33.37 2.31
CA GLY A 314 -6.90 -32.44 1.50
C GLY A 314 -7.07 -32.83 0.03
N ASP A 315 -6.30 -33.81 -0.47
CA ASP A 315 -6.26 -34.14 -1.90
C ASP A 315 -7.54 -34.85 -2.38
N TYR A 316 -8.47 -34.07 -2.93
CA TYR A 316 -9.72 -34.57 -3.52
C TYR A 316 -9.52 -35.38 -4.81
N GLY A 317 -8.31 -35.41 -5.37
CA GLY A 317 -7.95 -36.29 -6.49
C GLY A 317 -7.78 -37.75 -6.06
N VAL A 318 -7.61 -38.01 -4.76
CA VAL A 318 -7.43 -39.34 -4.19
C VAL A 318 -8.75 -39.84 -3.59
N PRO A 319 -9.12 -41.13 -3.79
CA PRO A 319 -10.29 -41.72 -3.16
C PRO A 319 -10.30 -41.53 -1.63
N VAL A 320 -11.48 -41.26 -1.08
CA VAL A 320 -11.66 -40.93 0.34
C VAL A 320 -11.16 -42.03 1.27
N GLU A 321 -11.28 -43.30 0.86
CA GLU A 321 -10.80 -44.46 1.61
C GLU A 321 -9.28 -44.43 1.81
N GLY A 322 -8.55 -43.96 0.80
CA GLY A 322 -7.10 -43.78 0.88
C GLY A 322 -6.71 -42.71 1.91
N ARG A 323 -7.46 -41.60 1.92
CA ARG A 323 -7.26 -40.49 2.88
C ARG A 323 -7.62 -40.89 4.31
N ILE A 324 -8.72 -41.61 4.49
CA ILE A 324 -9.12 -42.18 5.79
C ILE A 324 -8.08 -43.20 6.27
N SER A 325 -7.55 -44.05 5.38
CA SER A 325 -6.50 -45.00 5.74
C SER A 325 -5.20 -44.29 6.17
N LEU A 326 -4.84 -43.20 5.49
CA LEU A 326 -3.71 -42.36 5.87
C LEU A 326 -3.92 -41.74 7.26
N LEU A 327 -5.09 -41.14 7.50
CA LEU A 327 -5.45 -40.58 8.81
C LEU A 327 -5.30 -41.62 9.92
N ARG A 328 -5.90 -42.81 9.75
CA ARG A 328 -5.82 -43.88 10.75
C ARG A 328 -4.39 -44.32 11.02
N LYS A 329 -3.56 -44.48 9.98
CA LYS A 329 -2.13 -44.82 10.14
C LYS A 329 -1.36 -43.77 10.94
N VAL A 330 -1.68 -42.49 10.75
CA VAL A 330 -1.05 -41.40 11.52
C VAL A 330 -1.51 -41.45 12.97
N LEU A 331 -2.80 -41.62 13.22
CA LEU A 331 -3.35 -41.72 14.59
C LEU A 331 -2.86 -42.98 15.32
N ASP A 332 -2.75 -44.11 14.63
CA ASP A 332 -2.23 -45.38 15.17
C ASP A 332 -0.71 -45.32 15.46
N SER A 333 0.01 -44.39 14.81
CA SER A 333 1.44 -44.16 15.06
C SER A 333 1.71 -43.30 16.29
N ALA A 334 0.66 -42.74 16.92
CA ALA A 334 0.80 -41.99 18.15
C ALA A 334 1.21 -42.90 19.31
N ASN A 335 2.09 -42.41 20.19
CA ASN A 335 2.49 -43.14 21.40
C ASN A 335 1.35 -43.29 22.40
N ASP A 336 0.38 -42.37 22.37
CA ASP A 336 -0.78 -42.35 23.26
C ASP A 336 -2.01 -42.94 22.57
N ARG A 337 -2.88 -43.59 23.34
CA ARG A 337 -4.14 -44.14 22.82
C ARG A 337 -5.10 -42.99 22.50
N VAL A 338 -5.39 -42.81 21.20
CA VAL A 338 -6.39 -41.85 20.73
C VAL A 338 -7.79 -42.36 21.08
N ASP A 339 -8.67 -41.47 21.54
CA ASP A 339 -10.05 -41.81 21.87
C ASP A 339 -10.85 -42.16 20.60
N PRO A 340 -11.68 -43.22 20.60
CA PRO A 340 -12.47 -43.60 19.44
C PRO A 340 -13.39 -42.50 18.90
N ILE A 341 -13.86 -41.59 19.75
CA ILE A 341 -14.73 -40.47 19.35
C ILE A 341 -13.91 -39.43 18.58
N ALA A 342 -12.70 -39.10 19.04
CA ALA A 342 -11.78 -38.22 18.31
C ALA A 342 -11.44 -38.81 16.93
N VAL A 343 -11.14 -40.12 16.86
CA VAL A 343 -10.90 -40.82 15.59
C VAL A 343 -12.13 -40.73 14.67
N ALA A 344 -13.33 -40.91 15.20
CA ALA A 344 -14.56 -40.82 14.44
C ALA A 344 -14.78 -39.39 13.90
N LEU A 345 -14.66 -38.36 14.73
CA LEU A 345 -14.83 -36.95 14.33
C LEU A 345 -13.81 -36.53 13.26
N LEU A 346 -12.54 -36.93 13.41
CA LEU A 346 -11.49 -36.67 12.41
C LEU A 346 -11.77 -37.42 11.11
N THR A 347 -12.19 -38.68 11.19
CA THR A 347 -12.55 -39.49 10.00
C THR A 347 -13.71 -38.86 9.24
N GLN A 348 -14.77 -38.47 9.93
CA GLN A 348 -15.94 -37.82 9.35
C GLN A 348 -15.58 -36.48 8.71
N THR A 349 -14.69 -35.70 9.32
CA THR A 349 -14.23 -34.41 8.79
C THR A 349 -13.41 -34.58 7.51
N VAL A 350 -12.50 -35.56 7.46
CA VAL A 350 -11.74 -35.86 6.22
C VAL A 350 -12.65 -36.41 5.12
N GLN A 351 -13.68 -37.18 5.50
CA GLN A 351 -14.69 -37.69 4.56
C GLN A 351 -15.52 -36.56 3.92
N LEU A 352 -15.92 -35.57 4.72
CA LEU A 352 -16.81 -34.46 4.32
C LEU A 352 -16.06 -33.14 4.04
N LEU A 353 -14.78 -33.22 3.64
CA LEU A 353 -13.90 -32.06 3.52
C LEU A 353 -14.32 -31.06 2.43
N ARG A 354 -15.10 -31.48 1.41
CA ARG A 354 -15.65 -30.61 0.34
C ARG A 354 -14.65 -29.67 -0.35
N GLY A 355 -13.38 -30.07 -0.44
CA GLY A 355 -12.31 -29.27 -1.02
C GLY A 355 -11.76 -28.16 -0.12
N GLU A 356 -12.18 -28.09 1.14
CA GLU A 356 -11.56 -27.25 2.17
C GLU A 356 -10.17 -27.80 2.56
N SER A 357 -9.34 -26.96 3.17
CA SER A 357 -8.07 -27.40 3.74
C SER A 357 -8.33 -28.37 4.92
N ALA A 358 -7.62 -29.50 4.93
CA ALA A 358 -7.69 -30.44 6.05
C ALA A 358 -7.26 -29.79 7.37
N GLU A 359 -6.31 -28.87 7.32
CA GLU A 359 -5.85 -28.09 8.47
C GLU A 359 -6.99 -27.20 9.01
N GLU A 360 -7.61 -26.40 8.15
CA GLU A 360 -8.69 -25.49 8.53
C GLU A 360 -9.92 -26.24 9.05
N ALA A 361 -10.28 -27.36 8.43
CA ALA A 361 -11.45 -28.15 8.81
C ALA A 361 -11.27 -28.82 10.19
N VAL A 362 -10.06 -29.32 10.48
CA VAL A 362 -9.75 -29.91 11.80
C VAL A 362 -9.67 -28.83 12.88
N GLN A 363 -9.07 -27.68 12.56
CA GLN A 363 -9.06 -26.53 13.47
C GLN A 363 -10.49 -26.08 13.81
N PHE A 364 -11.35 -25.95 12.80
CA PHE A 364 -12.75 -25.62 12.98
C PHE A 364 -13.51 -26.67 13.83
N LEU A 365 -13.21 -27.95 13.66
CA LEU A 365 -13.78 -29.01 14.49
C LEU A 365 -13.38 -28.88 15.97
N ALA A 366 -12.11 -28.55 16.25
CA ALA A 366 -11.63 -28.33 17.61
C ALA A 366 -12.33 -27.12 18.27
N GLU A 367 -12.52 -26.03 17.52
CA GLU A 367 -13.29 -24.86 17.97
C GLU A 367 -14.76 -25.19 18.24
N VAL A 368 -15.38 -26.00 17.40
CA VAL A 368 -16.76 -26.48 17.58
C VAL A 368 -16.92 -27.31 18.85
N ALA A 369 -15.93 -28.13 19.19
CA ALA A 369 -15.94 -28.95 20.42
C ALA A 369 -15.94 -28.05 21.67
N VAL A 370 -15.06 -27.04 21.72
CA VAL A 370 -14.98 -26.13 22.87
C VAL A 370 -16.20 -25.20 22.95
N ALA A 371 -16.64 -24.64 21.82
CA ALA A 371 -17.79 -23.75 21.77
C ALA A 371 -19.08 -24.41 22.28
N ARG A 372 -19.17 -25.74 22.19
CA ARG A 372 -20.29 -26.52 22.71
C ARG A 372 -20.39 -26.46 24.24
N ARG A 373 -19.26 -26.45 24.96
CA ARG A 373 -19.24 -26.29 26.43
C ARG A 373 -19.66 -24.87 26.88
N GLY A 374 -19.99 -24.00 25.94
CA GLY A 374 -20.21 -22.57 26.17
C GLY A 374 -18.90 -21.83 26.46
N GLU A 375 -17.76 -22.47 26.19
CA GLU A 375 -16.44 -21.90 26.40
C GLU A 375 -15.87 -21.32 25.09
N ILE A 376 -14.94 -20.39 25.23
CA ILE A 376 -14.21 -19.82 24.10
C ILE A 376 -12.78 -20.37 24.10
N VAL A 377 -12.25 -20.65 22.92
CA VAL A 377 -10.84 -21.01 22.75
C VAL A 377 -10.00 -19.75 22.69
N ALA A 378 -9.07 -19.59 23.63
CA ALA A 378 -8.00 -18.61 23.52
C ALA A 378 -6.70 -19.32 23.14
N GLN A 379 -6.21 -19.03 21.94
CA GLN A 379 -4.88 -19.48 21.52
C GLN A 379 -3.84 -18.54 22.13
N VAL A 380 -2.97 -19.08 22.97
CA VAL A 380 -1.96 -18.32 23.69
C VAL A 380 -0.61 -18.80 23.24
N SER A 381 0.20 -17.90 22.70
CA SER A 381 1.59 -18.19 22.38
C SER A 381 2.51 -17.54 23.43
N ALA A 382 3.44 -18.34 23.95
CA ALA A 382 4.44 -17.90 24.91
C ALA A 382 5.84 -18.46 24.57
N ALA A 383 6.89 -17.82 25.09
CA ALA A 383 8.27 -18.28 24.94
C ALA A 383 8.59 -19.55 25.76
N ALA A 384 7.83 -19.80 26.83
CA ALA A 384 8.00 -20.94 27.73
C ALA A 384 6.65 -21.42 28.24
N ASP A 385 6.62 -22.60 28.86
CA ASP A 385 5.39 -23.11 29.49
C ASP A 385 4.94 -22.21 30.65
N LEU A 386 3.63 -22.11 30.85
CA LEU A 386 3.05 -21.33 31.92
C LEU A 386 2.94 -22.16 33.20
N SER A 387 3.21 -21.54 34.35
CA SER A 387 2.89 -22.18 35.63
C SER A 387 1.38 -22.36 35.78
N ASP A 388 0.96 -23.36 36.57
CA ASP A 388 -0.47 -23.62 36.83
C ASP A 388 -1.19 -22.38 37.38
N ALA A 389 -0.50 -21.59 38.20
CA ALA A 389 -1.01 -20.33 38.74
C ALA A 389 -1.24 -19.28 37.64
N GLN A 390 -0.31 -19.14 36.71
CA GLN A 390 -0.45 -18.22 35.56
C GLN A 390 -1.54 -18.68 34.61
N ARG A 391 -1.64 -19.98 34.33
CA ARG A 391 -2.69 -20.56 33.49
C ARG A 391 -4.07 -20.29 34.07
N SER A 392 -4.27 -20.58 35.37
CA SER A 392 -5.54 -20.31 36.06
C SER A 392 -5.88 -18.82 36.03
N ARG A 393 -4.90 -17.95 36.33
CA ARG A 393 -5.10 -16.50 36.33
C ARG A 393 -5.48 -15.98 34.94
N LEU A 394 -4.83 -16.47 33.89
CA LEU A 394 -5.12 -16.09 32.51
C LEU A 394 -6.53 -16.51 32.10
N THR A 395 -6.94 -17.74 32.41
CA THR A 395 -8.31 -18.23 32.21
C THR A 395 -9.33 -17.33 32.92
N ASP A 396 -9.11 -16.98 34.18
CA ASP A 396 -10.03 -16.14 34.96
C ASP A 396 -10.12 -14.70 34.42
N VAL A 397 -8.99 -14.13 33.97
CA VAL A 397 -8.96 -12.78 33.38
C VAL A 397 -9.67 -12.77 32.03
N LEU A 398 -9.37 -13.73 31.14
CA LEU A 398 -10.04 -13.83 29.84
C LEU A 398 -11.53 -14.10 30.01
N GLY A 399 -11.93 -14.93 30.97
CA GLY A 399 -13.34 -15.18 31.25
C GLY A 399 -14.10 -13.94 31.72
N ARG A 400 -13.44 -13.04 32.47
CA ARG A 400 -14.00 -11.73 32.85
C ARG A 400 -14.07 -10.74 31.69
N ILE A 401 -13.06 -10.76 30.80
CA ILE A 401 -13.03 -9.89 29.61
C ILE A 401 -14.15 -10.30 28.65
N TYR A 402 -14.20 -11.56 28.26
CA TYR A 402 -15.12 -12.05 27.22
C TYR A 402 -16.51 -12.44 27.76
N GLY A 403 -16.71 -12.49 29.08
CA GLY A 403 -18.01 -12.81 29.69
C GLY A 403 -18.46 -14.27 29.52
N HIS A 404 -17.57 -15.15 29.05
CA HIS A 404 -17.77 -16.58 28.87
C HIS A 404 -16.58 -17.34 29.47
N PRO A 405 -16.74 -18.59 29.94
CA PRO A 405 -15.59 -19.39 30.33
C PRO A 405 -14.62 -19.56 29.15
N VAL A 406 -13.31 -19.59 29.41
CA VAL A 406 -12.28 -19.63 28.36
C VAL A 406 -11.36 -20.82 28.59
N THR A 407 -11.20 -21.65 27.58
CA THR A 407 -10.16 -22.68 27.54
C THR A 407 -8.90 -22.11 26.87
N VAL A 408 -7.81 -22.12 27.63
CA VAL A 408 -6.51 -21.58 27.20
C VAL A 408 -5.68 -22.68 26.54
N GLN A 409 -5.36 -22.49 25.28
CA GLN A 409 -4.52 -23.38 24.50
C GLN A 409 -3.13 -22.78 24.31
N LEU A 410 -2.17 -23.29 25.07
CA LEU A 410 -0.79 -22.80 25.05
C LEU A 410 0.02 -23.42 23.90
N GLN A 411 0.68 -22.56 23.13
CA GLN A 411 1.67 -22.89 22.13
C GLN A 411 3.01 -22.27 22.53
N VAL A 412 3.99 -23.12 22.82
CA VAL A 412 5.35 -22.67 23.14
C VAL A 412 6.13 -22.49 21.84
N SER A 413 6.69 -21.30 21.63
CA SER A 413 7.51 -20.97 20.46
C SER A 413 8.80 -20.25 20.88
N ASP A 414 9.94 -20.85 20.55
CA ASP A 414 11.28 -20.30 20.82
C ASP A 414 11.55 -18.99 20.03
N GLU A 415 10.77 -18.70 18.99
CA GLU A 415 10.88 -17.44 18.23
C GLU A 415 10.39 -16.23 19.04
N GLN A 416 9.57 -16.47 20.08
CA GLN A 416 9.07 -15.39 20.91
C GLN A 416 10.11 -14.97 21.95
N LEU A 417 10.41 -13.68 21.96
CA LEU A 417 11.37 -13.08 22.91
C LEU A 417 10.79 -12.91 24.33
N GLY A 418 9.56 -13.34 24.59
CA GLY A 418 8.86 -13.21 25.87
C GLY A 418 7.60 -12.35 25.82
N GLY A 419 6.82 -12.38 26.90
CA GLY A 419 5.45 -11.88 26.95
C GLY A 419 4.43 -12.93 26.49
N LEU A 420 3.21 -12.48 26.18
CA LEU A 420 2.12 -13.32 25.73
C LEU A 420 1.49 -12.74 24.46
N LEU A 421 1.17 -13.61 23.50
CA LEU A 421 0.30 -13.29 22.38
C LEU A 421 -0.98 -14.10 22.56
N ILE A 422 -2.13 -13.43 22.67
CA ILE A 422 -3.42 -14.08 22.87
C ILE A 422 -4.27 -13.80 21.63
N SER A 423 -4.81 -14.84 21.01
CA SER A 423 -5.77 -14.75 19.92
C SER A 423 -7.09 -15.39 20.36
N VAL A 424 -8.18 -14.63 20.27
CA VAL A 424 -9.54 -15.08 20.59
C VAL A 424 -10.43 -14.70 19.42
N ALA A 425 -10.91 -15.68 18.67
CA ALA A 425 -11.64 -15.44 17.41
C ALA A 425 -10.87 -14.47 16.48
N ASP A 426 -11.46 -13.31 16.16
CA ASP A 426 -10.86 -12.27 15.30
C ASP A 426 -10.06 -11.21 16.08
N GLU A 427 -9.97 -11.32 17.40
CA GLU A 427 -9.25 -10.39 18.25
C GLU A 427 -7.88 -10.94 18.64
N VAL A 428 -6.86 -10.07 18.55
CA VAL A 428 -5.50 -10.37 18.98
C VAL A 428 -5.07 -9.37 20.04
N ILE A 429 -4.69 -9.87 21.21
CA ILE A 429 -4.08 -9.10 22.29
C ILE A 429 -2.60 -9.45 22.31
N ASP A 430 -1.77 -8.54 21.78
CA ASP A 430 -0.33 -8.73 21.66
C ASP A 430 0.42 -8.02 22.79
N GLY A 431 0.94 -8.81 23.72
CA GLY A 431 1.80 -8.40 24.82
C GLY A 431 3.28 -8.73 24.61
N THR A 432 3.69 -9.15 23.41
CA THR A 432 5.04 -9.68 23.21
C THR A 432 6.10 -8.59 23.18
N LEU A 433 7.29 -8.93 23.67
CA LEU A 433 8.43 -8.01 23.62
C LEU A 433 8.91 -7.74 22.19
N ALA A 434 8.74 -8.70 21.29
CA ALA A 434 9.02 -8.54 19.87
C ALA A 434 8.15 -7.42 19.25
N SER A 435 6.84 -7.44 19.51
CA SER A 435 5.93 -6.41 19.03
C SER A 435 6.17 -5.06 19.69
N ARG A 436 6.53 -5.02 20.99
CA ARG A 436 6.96 -3.77 21.65
C ARG A 436 8.24 -3.19 21.05
N LEU A 437 9.22 -4.03 20.68
CA LEU A 437 10.44 -3.60 19.98
C LEU A 437 10.14 -3.10 18.57
N ALA A 438 9.30 -3.80 17.82
CA ALA A 438 8.85 -3.37 16.50
C ALA A 438 8.10 -2.03 16.56
N ALA A 439 7.23 -1.86 17.55
CA ALA A 439 6.55 -0.58 17.82
C ALA A 439 7.56 0.52 18.15
N ALA A 440 8.55 0.25 19.01
CA ALA A 440 9.61 1.22 19.32
C ALA A 440 10.43 1.62 18.09
N GLN A 441 10.72 0.67 17.19
CA GLN A 441 11.41 0.94 15.93
C GLN A 441 10.56 1.79 14.97
N ALA A 442 9.25 1.54 14.90
CA ALA A 442 8.32 2.29 14.05
C ALA A 442 8.08 3.73 14.54
N HIS A 443 8.25 4.00 15.83
CA HIS A 443 8.12 5.34 16.43
C HIS A 443 9.43 6.15 16.39
N LEU A 444 10.47 5.66 15.71
CA LEU A 444 11.69 6.44 15.52
C LEU A 444 11.38 7.69 14.70
N PRO A 445 11.88 8.86 15.11
CA PRO A 445 11.56 10.12 14.45
C PRO A 445 12.17 10.17 13.04
N ASP A 446 11.34 10.50 12.05
CA ASP A 446 11.73 10.72 10.65
C ASP A 446 12.86 11.72 10.47
#